data_AF-A0AAV9JD21-F1
#
_entry.id   AF-A0AAV9JD21-F1
#
_cell.length_a   1.000
_cell.length_b   1.000
_cell.length_c   1.000
_cell.angle_alpha   90.00
_cell.angle_beta   90.00
_cell.angle_gamma   90.00
#
_symmetry.space_group_name_H-M   'P 1'
#
loop_
_entity.id
_entity.type
_entity.pdbx_description
1 polymer ?
#
loop_
_entity_poly.entity_id
_entity_poly.type
_entity_poly.pdbx_seq_one_letter_code
_entity_poly.pdbx_strand_id
1 'polypeptide(L)'
;MASEKHATTVEPIPELGAEQLSKAFAQNHTAHDQRDMKRMGKKQEFMRNFRTVSSIAFTSCVMGTWEILLTSNTSALIAGGLSGLWYQFIWCYVGQTFVVLSLSEMASMAPTAGGQYHWVSEFAPKSAQKALSYASGWLSTLAWQAFVAVDSYICATFIQALITLNNPDYTPERWQTTLLMIAVLVFMGAFNIFLAKWLAFIEGFFAVLHFVAWIPVIVVLWTMTPVKQSAKTVFTEFTGKQMDSQATVL
;
A
#
# COMPACT_ATOMS: atom_id res chain seq x y z
N MET A 1 -4.40 -53.01 8.61
CA MET A 1 -3.01 -53.55 8.64
C MET A 1 -2.27 -52.92 7.48
N ALA A 2 -1.25 -52.07 7.58
CA ALA A 2 -0.49 -51.44 8.65
C ALA A 2 -0.08 -50.06 8.09
N SER A 3 -0.39 -48.94 8.75
CA SER A 3 0.54 -48.16 9.57
C SER A 3 1.97 -48.10 9.01
N GLU A 4 2.33 -46.98 8.37
CA GLU A 4 3.68 -46.44 8.53
C GLU A 4 3.63 -44.93 8.75
N LYS A 5 4.07 -44.56 9.95
CA LYS A 5 4.11 -43.22 10.49
C LYS A 5 5.11 -42.41 9.68
N HIS A 6 4.66 -41.33 9.05
CA HIS A 6 5.56 -40.26 8.59
C HIS A 6 6.00 -39.47 9.83
N ALA A 7 6.90 -40.08 10.62
CA ALA A 7 7.63 -39.37 11.65
C ALA A 7 8.60 -38.44 10.92
N THR A 8 8.27 -37.15 10.87
CA THR A 8 9.22 -36.09 10.55
C THR A 8 10.31 -36.12 11.61
N THR A 9 11.36 -36.90 11.37
CA THR A 9 12.65 -36.73 12.03
C THR A 9 13.12 -35.34 11.65
N VAL A 10 12.99 -34.39 12.58
CA VAL A 10 13.68 -33.10 12.48
C VAL A 10 15.16 -33.44 12.57
N GLU A 11 15.83 -33.55 11.43
CA GLU A 11 17.29 -33.72 11.40
C GLU A 11 17.92 -32.56 12.20
N PRO A 12 18.95 -32.85 13.02
CA PRO A 12 19.70 -31.81 13.71
C PRO A 12 20.19 -30.80 12.68
N ILE A 13 19.95 -29.52 12.93
CA ILE A 13 20.33 -28.42 12.03
C ILE A 13 21.83 -28.56 11.72
N PRO A 14 22.25 -28.85 10.47
CA PRO A 14 23.68 -28.89 10.17
C PRO A 14 24.26 -27.50 10.41
N GLU A 15 25.28 -27.38 11.27
CA GLU A 15 25.98 -26.11 11.44
C GLU A 15 26.55 -25.68 10.08
N LEU A 16 26.32 -24.42 9.69
CA LEU A 16 26.93 -23.91 8.46
C LEU A 16 28.44 -23.92 8.63
N GLY A 17 29.15 -24.54 7.68
CA GLY A 17 30.61 -24.51 7.67
C GLY A 17 31.16 -23.09 7.54
N ALA A 18 32.36 -22.85 8.08
CA ALA A 18 33.00 -21.53 8.12
C ALA A 18 33.09 -20.83 6.74
N GLU A 19 33.25 -21.58 5.65
CA GLU A 19 33.28 -21.04 4.28
C GLU A 19 31.90 -20.55 3.80
N GLN A 20 30.83 -21.26 4.16
CA GLN A 20 29.46 -20.85 3.82
C GLN A 20 29.02 -19.65 4.65
N LEU A 21 29.45 -19.59 5.92
CA LEU A 21 29.29 -18.40 6.75
C LEU A 21 30.05 -17.21 6.15
N SER A 22 31.30 -17.39 5.73
CA SER A 22 32.10 -16.35 5.08
C SER A 22 31.43 -15.79 3.82
N LYS A 23 30.91 -16.65 2.93
CA LYS A 23 30.16 -16.23 1.73
C LYS A 23 28.86 -15.52 2.09
N ALA A 24 28.15 -15.98 3.12
CA ALA A 24 26.93 -15.34 3.60
C ALA A 24 27.18 -13.95 4.19
N PHE A 25 28.27 -13.78 4.96
CA PHE A 25 28.71 -12.47 5.45
C PHE A 25 29.12 -11.55 4.30
N ALA A 26 29.82 -12.07 3.28
CA ALA A 26 30.15 -11.31 2.07
C ALA A 26 28.90 -10.88 1.29
N GLN A 27 27.81 -11.66 1.38
CA GLN A 27 26.50 -11.38 0.79
C GLN A 27 25.54 -10.70 1.78
N ASN A 28 25.99 -10.16 2.91
CA ASN A 28 25.13 -9.47 3.90
C ASN A 28 23.86 -10.27 4.31
N HIS A 29 23.90 -11.59 4.27
CA HIS A 29 22.78 -12.43 4.71
C HIS A 29 22.69 -12.43 6.23
N THR A 30 21.52 -12.13 6.79
CA THR A 30 21.32 -12.25 8.24
C THR A 30 21.12 -13.71 8.63
N ALA A 31 21.61 -14.11 9.81
CA ALA A 31 21.43 -15.47 10.31
C ALA A 31 19.95 -15.88 10.41
N HIS A 32 19.06 -14.92 10.69
CA HIS A 32 17.62 -15.12 10.70
C HIS A 32 17.10 -15.52 9.31
N ASP A 33 17.48 -14.79 8.26
CA ASP A 33 17.00 -15.07 6.90
C ASP A 33 17.53 -16.40 6.37
N GLN A 34 18.76 -16.76 6.73
CA GLN A 34 19.31 -18.07 6.41
C GLN A 34 18.54 -19.20 7.09
N ARG A 35 18.18 -19.03 8.37
CA ARG A 35 17.36 -19.99 9.11
C ARG A 35 15.99 -20.16 8.46
N ASP A 36 15.36 -19.05 8.05
CA ASP A 36 14.04 -19.05 7.40
C ASP A 36 14.06 -19.69 6.01
N MET A 37 15.09 -19.45 5.19
CA MET A 37 15.21 -20.16 3.92
C MET A 37 15.51 -21.65 4.14
N LYS A 38 16.37 -21.97 5.10
CA LYS A 38 16.74 -23.35 5.41
C LYS A 38 15.56 -24.19 5.90
N ARG A 39 14.68 -23.66 6.76
CA ARG A 39 13.46 -24.37 7.19
C ARG A 39 12.50 -24.67 6.03
N MET A 40 12.57 -23.89 4.95
CA MET A 40 11.78 -24.09 3.73
C MET A 40 12.51 -24.95 2.69
N GLY A 41 13.72 -25.45 2.99
CA GLY A 41 14.54 -26.18 2.03
C GLY A 41 15.05 -25.31 0.86
N LYS A 42 15.11 -23.98 1.03
CA LYS A 42 15.54 -23.03 0.01
C LYS A 42 16.93 -22.49 0.32
N LYS A 43 17.69 -22.17 -0.75
CA LYS A 43 18.94 -21.42 -0.65
C LYS A 43 18.62 -19.92 -0.56
N GLN A 44 19.27 -19.24 0.37
CA GLN A 44 19.20 -17.78 0.47
C GLN A 44 19.99 -17.15 -0.69
N GLU A 45 19.29 -16.49 -1.61
CA GLU A 45 19.88 -15.78 -2.75
C GLU A 45 19.69 -14.25 -2.66
N PHE A 46 18.64 -13.80 -1.95
CA PHE A 46 18.28 -12.38 -1.86
C PHE A 46 18.64 -11.78 -0.51
N MET A 47 19.01 -10.50 -0.50
CA MET A 47 19.29 -9.73 0.70
C MET A 47 18.07 -8.95 1.18
N ARG A 48 17.92 -8.80 2.50
CA ARG A 48 16.88 -7.94 3.08
C ARG A 48 17.33 -6.49 3.06
N ASN A 49 16.65 -5.68 2.24
CA ASN A 49 16.96 -4.25 2.10
C ASN A 49 16.29 -3.40 3.20
N PHE A 50 15.10 -3.78 3.66
CA PHE A 50 14.33 -3.01 4.63
C PHE A 50 14.38 -3.65 6.03
N ARG A 51 14.74 -2.85 7.03
CA ARG A 51 14.60 -3.20 8.45
C ARG A 51 13.22 -2.82 8.94
N THR A 52 12.74 -3.42 10.04
CA THR A 52 11.38 -3.25 10.56
C THR A 52 10.89 -1.80 10.64
N VAL A 53 11.69 -0.88 11.21
CA VAL A 53 11.32 0.55 11.30
C VAL A 53 11.18 1.19 9.92
N SER A 54 12.12 0.90 9.02
CA SER A 54 12.06 1.36 7.62
C SER A 54 10.86 0.77 6.90
N SER A 55 10.53 -0.51 7.14
CA SER A 55 9.36 -1.17 6.56
C SER A 55 8.04 -0.56 7.05
N ILE A 56 7.95 -0.19 8.34
CA ILE A 56 6.76 0.50 8.88
C ILE A 56 6.63 1.88 8.24
N ALA A 57 7.72 2.66 8.24
CA ALA A 57 7.75 3.98 7.61
C ALA A 57 7.36 3.91 6.13
N PHE A 58 7.95 2.97 5.38
CA PHE A 58 7.62 2.69 3.98
C PHE A 58 6.14 2.40 3.81
N THR A 59 5.61 1.46 4.59
CA THR A 59 4.21 1.03 4.48
C THR A 59 3.28 2.20 4.78
N SER A 60 3.56 3.01 5.81
CA SER A 60 2.77 4.21 6.11
C SER A 60 2.77 5.21 4.95
N CYS A 61 3.92 5.46 4.34
CA CYS A 61 4.02 6.39 3.20
C CYS A 61 3.30 5.87 1.95
N VAL A 62 3.46 4.59 1.64
CA VAL A 62 2.79 3.94 0.50
C VAL A 62 1.28 3.95 0.68
N MET A 63 0.77 3.82 1.92
CA MET A 63 -0.67 3.93 2.18
C MET A 63 -1.19 5.36 2.05
N GLY A 64 -0.39 6.38 2.39
CA GLY A 64 -0.73 7.79 2.13
C GLY A 64 -2.12 8.21 2.62
N THR A 65 -2.58 7.62 3.73
CA THR A 65 -4.01 7.60 4.09
C THR A 65 -4.59 8.99 4.25
N TRP A 66 -3.86 9.90 4.89
CA TRP A 66 -4.38 11.24 5.16
C TRP A 66 -4.37 12.10 3.90
N GLU A 67 -3.41 11.94 2.99
CA GLU A 67 -3.36 12.63 1.70
C GLU A 67 -4.52 12.21 0.80
N ILE A 68 -4.76 10.90 0.67
CA ILE A 68 -5.86 10.35 -0.15
C ILE A 68 -7.22 10.78 0.42
N LEU A 69 -7.33 10.86 1.75
CA LEU A 69 -8.55 11.36 2.39
C LEU A 69 -8.83 12.81 1.96
N LEU A 70 -7.83 13.68 1.94
CA LEU A 70 -7.99 15.08 1.52
C LEU A 70 -8.51 15.22 0.09
N THR A 71 -8.05 14.36 -0.84
CA THR A 71 -8.50 14.40 -2.23
C THR A 71 -9.87 13.77 -2.44
N SER A 72 -10.28 12.85 -1.58
CA SER A 72 -11.47 12.00 -1.79
C SER A 72 -12.66 12.36 -0.88
N ASN A 73 -12.44 13.26 0.08
CA ASN A 73 -13.45 13.66 1.08
C ASN A 73 -14.76 14.13 0.45
N THR A 74 -14.72 14.93 -0.61
CA THR A 74 -15.94 15.46 -1.25
C THR A 74 -16.86 14.35 -1.71
N SER A 75 -16.33 13.36 -2.44
CA SER A 75 -17.12 12.22 -2.93
C SER A 75 -17.69 11.39 -1.78
N ALA A 76 -16.91 11.18 -0.73
CA ALA A 76 -17.35 10.41 0.44
C ALA A 76 -18.44 11.14 1.25
N LEU A 77 -18.31 12.46 1.41
CA LEU A 77 -19.33 13.31 2.06
C LEU A 77 -20.63 13.36 1.24
N ILE A 78 -20.55 13.41 -0.09
CA ILE A 78 -21.74 13.36 -0.95
C ILE A 78 -22.44 12.00 -0.84
N ALA A 79 -21.69 10.91 -0.69
CA ALA A 79 -22.25 9.56 -0.68
C ALA A 79 -22.91 9.16 0.65
N GLY A 80 -22.38 9.61 1.79
CA GLY A 80 -22.85 9.17 3.11
C GLY A 80 -22.90 10.24 4.20
N GLY A 81 -22.58 11.50 3.87
CA GLY A 81 -22.44 12.56 4.87
C GLY A 81 -21.28 12.34 5.84
N LEU A 82 -21.27 13.14 6.92
CA LEU A 82 -20.25 13.06 7.96
C LEU A 82 -20.28 11.71 8.70
N SER A 83 -21.48 11.22 9.01
CA SER A 83 -21.65 9.91 9.67
C SER A 83 -21.23 8.76 8.77
N GLY A 84 -21.61 8.79 7.49
CA GLY A 84 -21.15 7.81 6.52
C GLY A 84 -19.64 7.82 6.36
N LEU A 85 -18.99 8.99 6.33
CA LEU A 85 -17.53 9.13 6.30
C LEU A 85 -16.85 8.57 7.56
N TRP A 86 -17.44 8.77 8.73
CA TRP A 86 -16.88 8.24 9.97
C TRP A 86 -16.99 6.72 10.05
N TYR A 87 -18.19 6.17 9.86
CA TYR A 87 -18.41 4.73 9.98
C TYR A 87 -17.76 3.93 8.86
N GLN A 88 -17.69 4.46 7.62
CA GLN A 88 -16.95 3.79 6.56
C GLN A 88 -15.47 3.62 6.95
N PHE A 89 -14.86 4.63 7.57
CA PHE A 89 -13.47 4.55 7.99
C PHE A 89 -13.25 3.44 9.03
N ILE A 90 -14.14 3.33 10.02
CA ILE A 90 -14.10 2.26 11.03
C ILE A 90 -14.25 0.88 10.36
N TRP A 91 -15.25 0.70 9.50
CA TRP A 91 -15.50 -0.58 8.83
C TRP A 91 -14.35 -0.98 7.90
N CYS A 92 -13.80 -0.04 7.14
CA CYS A 92 -12.62 -0.26 6.31
C CYS A 92 -11.41 -0.66 7.15
N TYR A 93 -11.16 0.01 8.28
CA TYR A 93 -10.07 -0.33 9.19
C TYR A 93 -10.20 -1.75 9.76
N VAL A 94 -11.39 -2.10 10.26
CA VAL A 94 -11.66 -3.43 10.82
C VAL A 94 -11.51 -4.52 9.75
N GLY A 95 -12.12 -4.32 8.57
CA GLY A 95 -12.04 -5.27 7.46
C GLY A 95 -10.60 -5.46 6.98
N GLN A 96 -9.87 -4.36 6.80
CA GLN A 96 -8.47 -4.40 6.38
C GLN A 96 -7.57 -5.07 7.43
N THR A 97 -7.87 -4.90 8.72
CA THR A 97 -7.11 -5.56 9.81
C THR A 97 -7.18 -7.08 9.68
N PHE A 98 -8.35 -7.66 9.40
CA PHE A 98 -8.46 -9.11 9.21
C PHE A 98 -7.67 -9.60 7.99
N VAL A 99 -7.71 -8.84 6.89
CA VAL A 99 -6.91 -9.14 5.70
C VAL A 99 -5.41 -9.11 6.04
N VAL A 100 -4.93 -8.07 6.72
CA VAL A 100 -3.53 -7.94 7.12
C VAL A 100 -3.10 -9.03 8.10
N LEU A 101 -3.97 -9.42 9.04
CA LEU A 101 -3.68 -10.53 9.98
C LEU A 101 -3.50 -11.86 9.23
N SER A 102 -4.38 -12.18 8.28
CA SER A 102 -4.22 -13.40 7.46
C SER A 102 -2.94 -13.38 6.62
N LEU A 103 -2.59 -12.22 6.04
CA LEU A 103 -1.33 -12.05 5.30
C LEU A 103 -0.10 -12.17 6.20
N SER A 104 -0.21 -11.69 7.45
CA SER A 104 0.85 -11.78 8.45
C SER A 104 1.11 -13.23 8.85
N GLU A 105 0.06 -14.04 9.00
CA GLU A 105 0.19 -15.48 9.26
C GLU A 105 0.91 -16.18 8.09
N MET A 106 0.51 -15.92 6.84
CA MET A 106 1.18 -16.46 5.66
C MET A 106 2.66 -16.02 5.56
N ALA A 107 2.94 -14.74 5.81
CA ALA A 107 4.30 -14.22 5.83
C ALA A 107 5.15 -14.87 6.94
N SER A 108 4.55 -15.19 8.09
CA SER A 108 5.22 -15.88 9.19
C SER A 108 5.55 -17.34 8.87
N MET A 109 4.73 -18.02 8.06
CA MET A 109 4.93 -19.40 7.63
C MET A 109 5.94 -19.50 6.47
N ALA A 110 5.79 -18.65 5.45
CA ALA A 110 6.58 -18.68 4.23
C ALA A 110 7.12 -17.28 3.85
N PRO A 111 8.17 -16.79 4.53
CA PRO A 111 8.75 -15.45 4.35
C PRO A 111 9.62 -15.36 3.08
N THR A 112 9.05 -15.72 1.92
CA THR A 112 9.74 -15.68 0.63
C THR A 112 9.48 -14.36 -0.09
N ALA A 113 10.40 -13.96 -0.97
CA ALA A 113 10.25 -12.75 -1.80
C ALA A 113 9.08 -12.83 -2.81
N GLY A 114 8.53 -14.03 -3.05
CA GLY A 114 7.42 -14.23 -3.99
C GLY A 114 6.04 -13.86 -3.47
N GLY A 115 5.90 -13.53 -2.18
CA GLY A 115 4.65 -13.00 -1.60
C GLY A 115 3.40 -13.83 -1.95
N GLN A 116 2.35 -13.14 -2.38
CA GLN A 116 1.00 -13.71 -2.55
C GLN A 116 0.93 -14.87 -3.55
N TYR A 117 1.50 -14.74 -4.74
CA TYR A 117 1.43 -15.81 -5.76
C TYR A 117 2.17 -17.07 -5.30
N HIS A 118 3.25 -16.89 -4.52
CA HIS A 118 3.98 -17.98 -3.93
C HIS A 118 3.17 -18.68 -2.83
N TRP A 119 2.54 -17.92 -1.93
CA TRP A 119 1.65 -18.50 -0.92
C TRP A 119 0.50 -19.30 -1.54
N VAL A 120 -0.10 -18.78 -2.61
CA VAL A 120 -1.12 -19.53 -3.36
C VAL A 120 -0.55 -20.83 -3.92
N SER A 121 0.67 -20.81 -4.45
CA SER A 121 1.31 -22.03 -4.95
C SER A 121 1.63 -23.06 -3.85
N GLU A 122 1.83 -22.62 -2.61
CA GLU A 122 2.14 -23.50 -1.48
C GLU A 122 0.89 -24.12 -0.87
N PHE A 123 -0.20 -23.35 -0.75
CA PHE A 123 -1.40 -23.74 -0.01
C PHE A 123 -2.55 -24.24 -0.89
N ALA A 124 -2.53 -23.97 -2.20
CA ALA A 124 -3.59 -24.43 -3.10
C ALA A 124 -3.50 -25.94 -3.39
N PRO A 125 -4.63 -26.63 -3.62
CA PRO A 125 -4.63 -28.03 -4.02
C PRO A 125 -3.90 -28.21 -5.37
N LYS A 126 -3.15 -29.32 -5.51
CA LYS A 126 -2.29 -29.61 -6.67
C LYS A 126 -3.00 -29.49 -8.03
N SER A 127 -4.30 -29.78 -8.07
CA SER A 127 -5.12 -29.68 -9.29
C SER A 127 -5.30 -28.25 -9.79
N ALA A 128 -5.37 -27.27 -8.88
CA ALA A 128 -5.61 -25.85 -9.20
C ALA A 128 -4.40 -24.93 -8.93
N GLN A 129 -3.35 -25.45 -8.30
CA GLN A 129 -2.17 -24.71 -7.83
C GLN A 129 -1.59 -23.77 -8.88
N LYS A 130 -1.32 -24.28 -10.10
CA LYS A 130 -0.75 -23.46 -11.19
C LYS A 130 -1.69 -22.35 -11.60
N ALA A 131 -2.96 -22.69 -11.88
CA ALA A 131 -3.95 -21.72 -12.34
C ALA A 131 -4.19 -20.60 -11.31
N LEU A 132 -4.36 -20.96 -10.03
CA LEU A 132 -4.59 -19.99 -8.96
C LEU A 132 -3.36 -19.12 -8.69
N SER A 133 -2.16 -19.69 -8.73
CA SER A 133 -0.92 -18.91 -8.54
C SER A 133 -0.71 -17.91 -9.69
N TYR A 134 -0.95 -18.32 -10.94
CA TYR A 134 -0.91 -17.42 -12.10
C TYR A 134 -1.97 -16.32 -12.01
N ALA A 135 -3.21 -16.67 -11.63
CA ALA A 135 -4.28 -15.70 -11.46
C ALA A 135 -3.91 -14.66 -10.37
N SER A 136 -3.40 -15.12 -9.23
CA SER A 136 -2.95 -14.24 -8.14
C SER A 136 -1.84 -13.28 -8.59
N GLY A 137 -0.82 -13.78 -9.32
CA GLY A 137 0.26 -12.95 -9.84
C GLY A 137 -0.23 -11.89 -10.84
N TRP A 138 -1.11 -12.27 -11.77
CA TRP A 138 -1.69 -11.34 -12.74
C TRP A 138 -2.61 -10.31 -12.10
N LEU A 139 -3.46 -10.72 -11.15
CA LEU A 139 -4.30 -9.78 -10.41
C LEU A 139 -3.46 -8.77 -9.62
N SER A 140 -2.38 -9.21 -8.98
CA SER A 140 -1.45 -8.31 -8.30
C SER A 140 -0.80 -7.32 -9.28
N THR A 141 -0.35 -7.81 -10.45
CA THR A 141 0.25 -6.97 -11.49
C THR A 141 -0.73 -5.91 -12.00
N LEU A 142 -1.97 -6.30 -12.31
CA LEU A 142 -3.02 -5.39 -12.77
C LEU A 142 -3.39 -4.35 -11.70
N ALA A 143 -3.46 -4.77 -10.44
CA ALA A 143 -3.70 -3.85 -9.33
C ALA A 143 -2.61 -2.77 -9.26
N TRP A 144 -1.33 -3.16 -9.36
CA TRP A 144 -0.22 -2.20 -9.38
C TRP A 144 -0.26 -1.25 -10.57
N GLN A 145 -0.64 -1.73 -11.77
CA GLN A 145 -0.82 -0.84 -12.93
C GLN A 145 -1.96 0.16 -12.72
N ALA A 146 -3.07 -0.29 -12.14
CA ALA A 146 -4.19 0.60 -11.83
C ALA A 146 -3.81 1.67 -10.80
N PHE A 147 -3.03 1.32 -9.77
CA PHE A 147 -2.51 2.29 -8.79
C PHE A 147 -1.66 3.37 -9.44
N VAL A 148 -0.69 2.99 -10.29
CA VAL A 148 0.17 3.97 -11.00
C VAL A 148 -0.66 4.93 -11.86
N ALA A 149 -1.71 4.41 -12.52
CA ALA A 149 -2.61 5.25 -13.31
C ALA A 149 -3.39 6.26 -12.45
N VAL A 150 -3.91 5.83 -11.29
CA VAL A 150 -4.63 6.69 -10.35
C VAL A 150 -3.70 7.75 -9.76
N ASP A 151 -2.51 7.39 -9.31
CA ASP A 151 -1.55 8.32 -8.72
C ASP A 151 -1.12 9.38 -9.73
N SER A 152 -0.88 8.97 -10.99
CA SER A 152 -0.54 9.90 -12.07
C SER A 152 -1.68 10.87 -12.37
N TYR A 153 -2.93 10.41 -12.29
CA TYR A 153 -4.12 11.26 -12.42
C TYR A 153 -4.22 12.28 -11.28
N ILE A 154 -3.99 11.85 -10.03
CA ILE A 154 -4.02 12.72 -8.85
C ILE A 154 -2.93 13.80 -8.96
N CYS A 155 -1.69 13.42 -9.28
CA CYS A 155 -0.59 14.36 -9.46
C CYS A 155 -0.87 15.38 -10.58
N ALA A 156 -1.36 14.92 -11.74
CA ALA A 156 -1.72 15.80 -12.85
C ALA A 156 -2.83 16.79 -12.46
N THR A 157 -3.83 16.32 -11.71
CA THR A 157 -4.93 17.16 -11.21
C THR A 157 -4.43 18.19 -10.22
N PHE A 158 -3.48 17.85 -9.33
CA PHE A 158 -2.88 18.83 -8.43
C PHE A 158 -2.09 19.91 -9.19
N ILE A 159 -1.27 19.52 -10.18
CA ILE A 159 -0.56 20.47 -11.02
C ILE A 159 -1.55 21.41 -11.72
N GLN A 160 -2.62 20.86 -12.29
CA GLN A 160 -3.63 21.65 -12.98
C GLN A 160 -4.39 22.59 -12.03
N ALA A 161 -4.72 22.13 -10.81
CA ALA A 161 -5.36 22.93 -9.78
C ALA A 161 -4.47 24.11 -9.35
N LEU A 162 -3.15 23.90 -9.24
CA LEU A 162 -2.19 24.97 -8.95
C LEU A 162 -2.13 25.99 -10.10
N ILE A 163 -2.20 25.55 -11.36
CA ILE A 163 -2.25 26.47 -12.52
C ILE A 163 -3.51 27.35 -12.44
N THR A 164 -4.68 26.75 -12.24
CA THR A 164 -5.95 27.48 -12.11
C THR A 164 -5.92 28.48 -10.94
N LEU A 165 -5.29 28.11 -9.81
CA LEU A 165 -5.19 28.99 -8.66
C LEU A 165 -4.31 30.23 -8.93
N ASN A 166 -3.28 30.09 -9.76
CA ASN A 166 -2.32 31.17 -10.05
C ASN A 166 -2.65 31.96 -11.32
N ASN A 167 -3.51 31.43 -12.21
CA ASN A 167 -3.92 32.08 -13.44
C ASN A 167 -5.45 32.07 -13.58
N PRO A 168 -6.13 33.21 -13.28
CA PRO A 168 -7.59 33.31 -13.37
C PRO A 168 -8.16 33.07 -14.76
N ASP A 169 -7.39 33.31 -15.83
CA ASP A 169 -7.86 33.16 -17.22
C ASP A 169 -7.69 31.72 -17.74
N TYR A 170 -7.06 30.83 -16.95
CA TYR A 170 -6.85 29.45 -17.35
C TYR A 170 -8.14 28.62 -17.20
N THR A 171 -8.64 28.10 -18.32
CA THR A 171 -9.77 27.17 -18.33
C THR A 171 -9.25 25.73 -18.50
N PRO A 172 -9.34 24.88 -17.46
CA PRO A 172 -8.82 23.52 -17.54
C PRO A 172 -9.64 22.65 -18.51
N GLU A 173 -8.97 22.06 -19.48
CA GLU A 173 -9.56 21.10 -20.43
C GLU A 173 -9.05 19.67 -20.17
N ARG A 174 -9.88 18.68 -20.51
CA ARG A 174 -9.61 17.25 -20.19
C ARG A 174 -8.33 16.73 -20.85
N TRP A 175 -8.03 17.18 -22.08
CA TRP A 175 -6.82 16.75 -22.78
C TRP A 175 -5.55 17.30 -22.13
N GLN A 176 -5.61 18.49 -21.51
CA GLN A 176 -4.48 19.06 -20.78
C GLN A 176 -4.13 18.19 -19.58
N THR A 177 -5.13 17.72 -18.83
CA THR A 177 -4.94 16.75 -17.74
C THR A 177 -4.28 15.48 -18.25
N THR A 178 -4.73 14.94 -19.39
CA THR A 178 -4.13 13.74 -20.00
C THR A 178 -2.65 13.95 -20.35
N LEU A 179 -2.28 15.10 -20.92
CA LEU A 179 -0.87 15.39 -21.22
C LEU A 179 -0.03 15.52 -19.94
N LEU A 180 -0.57 16.15 -18.90
CA LEU A 180 0.09 16.22 -17.59
C LEU A 180 0.29 14.82 -16.98
N MET A 181 -0.72 13.93 -17.09
CA MET A 181 -0.59 12.54 -16.65
C MET A 181 0.55 11.82 -17.39
N ILE A 182 0.63 11.98 -18.72
CA ILE A 182 1.71 11.37 -19.52
C ILE A 182 3.07 11.92 -19.06
N ALA A 183 3.18 13.23 -18.82
CA ALA A 183 4.42 13.83 -18.33
C ALA A 183 4.83 13.29 -16.95
N VAL A 184 3.87 13.15 -16.02
CA VAL A 184 4.09 12.55 -14.69
C VAL A 184 4.56 11.09 -14.82
N LEU A 185 3.92 10.30 -15.68
CA LEU A 185 4.30 8.89 -15.91
C LEU A 185 5.72 8.77 -16.47
N VAL A 186 6.09 9.60 -17.44
CA VAL A 186 7.45 9.64 -17.99
C VAL A 186 8.46 10.00 -16.91
N PHE A 187 8.15 10.99 -16.08
CA PHE A 187 9.00 11.38 -14.96
C PHE A 187 9.16 10.25 -13.92
N MET A 188 8.07 9.63 -13.49
CA MET A 188 8.08 8.49 -12.56
C MET A 188 8.86 7.30 -13.14
N GLY A 189 8.69 7.01 -14.43
CA GLY A 189 9.42 5.97 -15.14
C GLY A 189 10.92 6.26 -15.19
N ALA A 190 11.31 7.48 -15.56
CA ALA A 190 12.71 7.91 -15.56
C ALA A 190 13.32 7.84 -14.15
N PHE A 191 12.58 8.27 -13.12
CA PHE A 191 13.01 8.15 -11.73
C PHE A 191 13.27 6.70 -11.34
N ASN A 192 12.37 5.78 -11.67
CA ASN A 192 12.56 4.35 -11.39
C ASN A 192 13.76 3.74 -12.15
N ILE A 193 13.98 4.15 -13.40
CA ILE A 193 15.10 3.63 -14.21
C ILE A 193 16.45 4.14 -13.70
N PHE A 194 16.57 5.44 -13.40
CA PHE A 194 17.87 6.06 -13.13
C PHE A 194 18.21 6.19 -11.64
N LEU A 195 17.21 6.30 -10.76
CA LEU A 195 17.39 6.61 -9.34
C LEU A 195 17.12 5.42 -8.41
N ALA A 196 16.89 4.21 -8.94
CA ALA A 196 16.64 3.01 -8.13
C ALA A 196 17.70 2.77 -7.03
N LYS A 197 18.97 3.09 -7.28
CA LYS A 197 20.06 2.94 -6.29
C LYS A 197 19.95 3.89 -5.09
N TRP A 198 19.22 5.00 -5.22
CA TRP A 198 18.98 5.98 -4.17
C TRP A 198 17.63 5.80 -3.48
N LEU A 199 16.84 4.82 -3.90
CA LEU A 199 15.45 4.66 -3.50
C LEU A 199 15.31 4.61 -1.98
N ALA A 200 16.12 3.78 -1.30
CA ALA A 200 16.07 3.65 0.15
C ALA A 200 16.37 4.96 0.91
N PHE A 201 17.26 5.81 0.37
CA PHE A 201 17.56 7.11 0.98
C PHE A 201 16.41 8.10 0.76
N ILE A 202 15.92 8.19 -0.48
CA ILE A 202 14.85 9.11 -0.87
C ILE A 202 13.55 8.76 -0.13
N GLU A 203 13.27 7.47 0.03
CA GLU A 203 12.15 6.96 0.79
C GLU A 203 12.22 7.35 2.26
N GLY A 204 13.38 7.22 2.90
CA GLY A 204 13.58 7.67 4.28
C GLY A 204 13.31 9.18 4.45
N PHE A 205 13.71 9.99 3.47
CA PHE A 205 13.40 11.42 3.44
C PHE A 205 11.90 11.68 3.29
N PHE A 206 11.22 11.02 2.35
CA PHE A 206 9.78 11.16 2.17
C PHE A 206 8.99 10.69 3.40
N ALA A 207 9.46 9.67 4.12
CA ALA A 207 8.84 9.25 5.36
C ALA A 207 8.88 10.33 6.44
N VAL A 208 10.03 10.98 6.62
CA VAL A 208 10.12 12.12 7.54
C VAL A 208 9.16 13.22 7.11
N LEU A 209 9.13 13.57 5.82
CA LEU A 209 8.20 14.57 5.30
C LEU A 209 6.74 14.21 5.52
N HIS A 210 6.33 12.95 5.28
CA HIS A 210 4.96 12.48 5.45
C HIS A 210 4.46 12.72 6.89
N PHE A 211 5.25 12.32 7.90
CA PHE A 211 4.88 12.51 9.30
C PHE A 211 4.97 13.96 9.77
N VAL A 212 5.96 14.72 9.29
CA VAL A 212 6.12 16.13 9.66
C VAL A 212 5.04 17.00 9.01
N ALA A 213 4.68 16.74 7.75
CA ALA A 213 3.67 17.49 6.99
C ALA A 213 2.25 17.25 7.51
N TRP A 214 1.99 16.09 8.13
CA TRP A 214 0.70 15.80 8.76
C TRP A 214 0.30 16.85 9.82
N ILE A 215 1.26 17.30 10.64
CA ILE A 215 1.01 18.27 11.73
C ILE A 215 0.46 19.61 11.22
N PRO A 216 1.15 20.37 10.33
CA PRO A 216 0.64 21.65 9.86
C PRO A 216 -0.67 21.50 9.08
N VAL A 217 -0.87 20.41 8.34
CA VAL A 217 -2.13 20.16 7.63
C VAL A 217 -3.30 20.04 8.61
N ILE A 218 -3.17 19.24 9.67
CA ILE A 218 -4.21 19.13 10.70
C ILE A 218 -4.44 20.46 11.42
N VAL A 219 -3.38 21.19 11.74
CA VAL A 219 -3.48 22.51 12.38
C VAL A 219 -4.24 23.51 11.50
N VAL A 220 -3.93 23.56 10.20
CA VAL A 220 -4.63 24.42 9.24
C VAL A 220 -6.11 24.05 9.15
N LEU A 221 -6.43 22.77 8.98
CA LEU A 221 -7.83 22.32 8.92
C LEU A 221 -8.58 22.64 10.22
N TRP A 222 -7.95 22.44 11.38
CA TRP A 222 -8.55 22.71 12.68
C TRP A 222 -8.81 24.20 12.93
N THR A 223 -7.86 25.06 12.55
CA THR A 223 -7.89 26.50 12.83
C THR A 223 -8.70 27.28 11.80
N MET A 224 -8.69 26.87 10.52
CA MET A 224 -9.39 27.56 9.44
C MET A 224 -10.85 27.12 9.25
N THR A 225 -11.30 26.05 9.92
CA THR A 225 -12.71 25.63 9.84
C THR A 225 -13.61 26.62 10.58
N PRO A 226 -14.51 27.34 9.88
CA PRO A 226 -15.34 28.38 10.49
C PRO A 226 -16.44 27.80 11.39
N VAL A 227 -16.95 26.61 11.08
CA VAL A 227 -18.03 25.95 11.82
C VAL A 227 -17.61 24.53 12.17
N LYS A 228 -17.49 24.26 13.48
CA LYS A 228 -17.24 22.91 14.00
C LYS A 228 -18.57 22.19 14.13
N GLN A 229 -18.68 21.03 13.50
CA GLN A 229 -19.91 20.23 13.51
C GLN A 229 -20.13 19.58 14.88
N SER A 230 -21.39 19.42 15.27
CA SER A 230 -21.75 18.78 16.54
C SER A 230 -21.48 17.28 16.49
N ALA A 231 -21.17 16.66 17.64
CA ALA A 231 -20.98 15.20 17.71
C ALA A 231 -22.21 14.42 17.22
N LYS A 232 -23.42 14.96 17.46
CA LYS A 232 -24.66 14.37 16.96
C LYS A 232 -24.67 14.33 15.43
N THR A 233 -24.32 15.44 14.78
CA THR A 233 -24.26 15.53 13.32
C THR A 233 -23.20 14.59 12.74
N VAL A 234 -22.02 14.50 13.37
CA VAL A 234 -20.92 13.63 12.90
C VAL A 234 -21.22 12.15 13.08
N PHE A 235 -21.94 11.75 14.12
CA PHE A 235 -22.15 10.33 14.44
C PHE A 235 -23.55 9.78 14.13
N THR A 236 -24.54 10.62 13.82
CA THR A 236 -25.93 10.15 13.66
C THR A 236 -26.64 10.63 12.40
N GLU A 237 -26.18 11.70 11.77
CA GLU A 237 -26.81 12.24 10.56
C GLU A 237 -26.15 11.64 9.30
N PHE A 238 -26.84 10.69 8.67
CA PHE A 238 -26.46 10.12 7.38
C PHE A 238 -27.17 10.89 6.27
N THR A 239 -26.38 11.45 5.34
CA THR A 239 -26.93 12.06 4.14
C THR A 239 -26.92 10.99 3.05
N GLY A 240 -28.04 10.29 2.90
CA GLY A 240 -28.31 9.52 1.69
C GLY A 240 -28.81 10.47 0.62
N LYS A 241 -28.48 10.22 -0.65
CA LYS A 241 -29.08 10.93 -1.78
C LYS A 241 -30.61 10.81 -1.69
N GLN A 242 -31.27 11.81 -1.10
CA GLN A 242 -32.62 12.18 -1.47
C GLN A 242 -32.48 12.75 -2.88
N MET A 243 -32.72 11.91 -3.90
CA MET A 243 -33.33 12.41 -5.12
C MET A 243 -34.75 12.83 -4.74
N ASP A 244 -34.88 13.91 -3.97
CA ASP A 244 -36.17 14.51 -3.72
C ASP A 244 -36.51 15.43 -4.87
N SER A 245 -37.75 15.31 -5.27
CA SER A 245 -38.57 16.19 -6.10
C SER A 245 -38.68 17.63 -5.54
N GLN A 246 -37.56 18.23 -5.12
CA GLN A 246 -37.49 19.58 -4.59
C GLN A 246 -36.30 20.32 -5.21
N ALA A 247 -36.13 20.18 -6.51
CA ALA A 247 -35.42 21.18 -7.31
C ALA A 247 -36.36 22.35 -7.60
N THR A 248 -36.71 23.13 -6.59
CA THR A 248 -37.17 24.52 -6.79
C THR A 248 -36.94 25.31 -5.50
N VAL A 249 -36.24 26.43 -5.65
CA VAL A 249 -36.03 27.49 -4.65
C VAL A 249 -34.99 27.17 -3.56
N LEU A 250 -33.73 27.48 -3.83
CA LEU A 250 -33.07 28.73 -3.41
C LEU A 250 -31.71 28.85 -4.12
#